data_AF-A0A848SPL0-F1
#
_entry.id   AF-A0A848SPL0-F1
#
_cell.length_a   1.000
_cell.length_b   1.000
_cell.length_c   1.000
_cell.angle_alpha   90.00
_cell.angle_beta   90.00
_cell.angle_gamma   90.00
#
_symmetry.space_group_name_H-M   'P 1'
#
loop_
_entity.id
_entity.type
_entity.pdbx_description
1 polymer ?
#
loop_
_entity_poly.entity_id
_entity_poly.type
_entity_poly.pdbx_seq_one_letter_code
_entity_poly.pdbx_strand_id
1 'polypeptide(L)'
;NCGDRASEYGRNLIPRGDFTNVQMGVARDRYWKAQNARLSIRTARDGTGVLELSPLAAHKSFHLMSASYLRDIYATRFTFKARVKLPFDAEVELLTRDKPPEGSPPARSVLGESVATRQLRGSGDWQDVRFDFWLPPAESPRLPPGPEGAAHPFRPILRIQYIGKRLGDDEIARISDIALIEWPPEDIQDDRGIRWWWTHARPLPGRALARN
;
A
#
# COMPACT_ATOMS: atom_id res chain seq x y z
N ASN A 1 33.11 -0.87 14.07
CA ASN A 1 33.16 -0.91 12.60
C ASN A 1 33.10 -2.33 12.07
N CYS A 2 31.96 -3.00 12.24
CA CYS A 2 31.63 -4.24 11.53
C CYS A 2 30.21 -4.03 11.01
N GLY A 3 30.12 -3.69 9.72
CA GLY A 3 28.85 -3.55 9.04
C GLY A 3 28.26 -4.92 8.77
N ASP A 4 27.17 -5.24 9.44
CA ASP A 4 26.24 -6.28 9.01
C ASP A 4 25.57 -5.82 7.71
N ARG A 5 26.31 -5.91 6.61
CA ARG A 5 25.88 -5.70 5.21
C ARG A 5 24.97 -6.82 4.72
N ALA A 6 24.12 -7.37 5.59
CA ALA A 6 23.29 -8.53 5.27
C ALA A 6 21.88 -8.12 4.81
N SER A 7 21.48 -6.87 5.03
CA SER A 7 20.10 -6.42 4.82
C SER A 7 20.01 -5.03 4.17
N GLU A 8 18.98 -4.88 3.34
CA GLU A 8 18.44 -3.60 2.87
C GLU A 8 17.37 -3.14 3.87
N TYR A 9 17.43 -1.87 4.27
CA TYR A 9 16.47 -1.27 5.18
C TYR A 9 15.38 -0.51 4.41
N GLY A 10 14.17 -0.52 4.96
CA GLY A 10 13.01 0.13 4.34
C GLY A 10 12.16 0.88 5.35
N ARG A 11 11.40 1.85 4.83
CA ARG A 11 10.49 2.68 5.62
C ARG A 11 9.05 2.43 5.19
N ASN A 12 8.18 2.09 6.15
CA ASN A 12 6.75 2.05 5.90
C ASN A 12 6.18 3.47 5.78
N LEU A 13 5.57 3.76 4.64
CA LEU A 13 4.93 5.02 4.30
C LEU A 13 3.48 5.10 4.78
N ILE A 14 2.86 3.95 5.10
CA ILE A 14 1.48 3.89 5.57
C ILE A 14 1.46 3.96 7.11
N PRO A 15 0.83 4.98 7.69
CA PRO A 15 0.60 5.02 9.12
C PRO A 15 -0.50 4.02 9.49
N ARG A 16 -0.26 3.19 10.53
CA ARG A 16 -1.28 2.40 11.23
C ARG A 16 -2.14 1.50 10.32
N GLY A 17 -1.50 0.79 9.38
CA GLY A 17 -2.20 -0.15 8.50
C GLY A 17 -2.65 -1.45 9.17
N ASP A 18 -2.33 -1.64 10.45
CA ASP A 18 -2.83 -2.68 11.36
C ASP A 18 -4.21 -2.33 11.97
N PHE A 19 -4.66 -1.08 11.82
CA PHE A 19 -5.95 -0.57 12.29
C PHE A 19 -6.19 -0.71 13.81
N THR A 20 -5.13 -0.79 14.61
CA THR A 20 -5.21 -0.90 16.08
C THR A 20 -5.75 0.38 16.73
N ASN A 21 -5.72 1.51 16.03
CA ASN A 21 -6.30 2.79 16.44
C ASN A 21 -7.83 2.75 16.66
N VAL A 22 -8.54 1.77 16.10
CA VAL A 22 -9.99 1.60 16.32
C VAL A 22 -10.31 1.40 17.80
N GLN A 23 -9.38 0.81 18.57
CA GLN A 23 -9.54 0.59 20.00
C GLN A 23 -9.45 1.90 20.81
N MET A 24 -8.89 2.98 20.25
CA MET A 24 -8.71 4.27 20.92
C MET A 24 -9.94 5.21 20.80
N GLY A 25 -11.10 4.66 20.43
CA GLY A 25 -12.43 5.23 20.72
C GLY A 25 -12.91 6.44 19.91
N VAL A 26 -12.06 7.26 19.26
CA VAL A 26 -12.55 8.53 18.66
C VAL A 26 -11.86 8.97 17.35
N ALA A 27 -10.76 8.35 16.96
CA ALA A 27 -10.11 8.72 15.69
C ALA A 27 -10.77 7.96 14.52
N ARG A 28 -11.80 8.55 13.90
CA ARG A 28 -12.22 8.15 12.54
C ARG A 28 -10.99 8.21 11.67
N ASP A 29 -10.48 7.06 11.22
CA ASP A 29 -9.34 7.01 10.33
C ASP A 29 -9.70 7.76 9.04
N ARG A 30 -9.01 8.89 8.80
CA ARG A 30 -9.20 9.73 7.61
C ARG A 30 -8.18 9.41 6.52
N TYR A 31 -7.27 8.48 6.77
CA TYR A 31 -6.23 8.12 5.83
C TYR A 31 -6.79 7.30 4.68
N TRP A 32 -7.80 6.47 4.91
CA TRP A 32 -8.36 5.60 3.88
C TRP A 32 -9.62 6.17 3.21
N LYS A 33 -9.72 5.98 1.89
CA LYS A 33 -10.91 6.24 1.09
C LYS A 33 -11.25 5.04 0.23
N ALA A 34 -12.54 4.87 -0.04
CA ALA A 34 -13.05 3.87 -0.96
C ALA A 34 -13.78 4.50 -2.14
N GLN A 35 -13.75 3.81 -3.28
CA GLN A 35 -14.57 4.10 -4.45
C GLN A 35 -15.30 2.83 -4.89
N ASN A 36 -16.57 2.97 -5.28
CA ASN A 36 -17.48 1.85 -5.58
C ASN A 36 -17.61 0.84 -4.42
N ALA A 37 -17.29 1.25 -3.20
CA ALA A 37 -17.46 0.46 -1.99
C ALA A 37 -17.71 1.37 -0.79
N ARG A 38 -18.39 0.84 0.22
CA ARG A 38 -18.46 1.41 1.57
C ARG A 38 -17.23 0.94 2.35
N LEU A 39 -16.67 1.84 3.14
CA LEU A 39 -15.52 1.57 4.00
C LEU A 39 -15.96 1.65 5.45
N SER A 40 -15.60 0.63 6.24
CA SER A 40 -15.70 0.68 7.69
C SER A 40 -14.47 0.04 8.32
N ILE A 41 -14.06 0.52 9.48
CA ILE A 41 -12.93 -0.05 10.22
C ILE A 41 -13.46 -0.51 11.56
N ARG A 42 -13.13 -1.74 11.93
CA ARG A 42 -13.68 -2.44 13.10
C ARG A 42 -12.57 -3.19 13.82
N THR A 43 -12.85 -3.57 15.06
CA THR A 43 -12.06 -4.56 15.79
C THR A 43 -12.72 -5.92 15.61
N ALA A 44 -11.97 -6.92 15.18
CA ALA A 44 -12.42 -8.30 15.11
C ALA A 44 -12.52 -8.92 16.52
N ARG A 45 -13.13 -10.11 16.63
CA ARG A 45 -13.38 -10.77 17.93
C ARG A 45 -12.10 -11.09 18.71
N ASP A 46 -11.00 -11.28 18.01
CA ASP A 46 -9.66 -11.56 18.54
C ASP A 46 -8.88 -10.28 18.92
N GLY A 47 -9.50 -9.10 18.78
CA GLY A 47 -8.86 -7.81 19.05
C GLY A 47 -8.12 -7.21 17.85
N THR A 48 -8.03 -7.92 16.72
CA THR A 48 -7.32 -7.45 15.53
C THR A 48 -8.07 -6.29 14.86
N GLY A 49 -7.36 -5.24 14.46
CA GLY A 49 -7.92 -4.16 13.65
C GLY A 49 -8.16 -4.61 12.19
N VAL A 50 -9.35 -4.34 11.65
CA VAL A 50 -9.74 -4.77 10.31
C VAL A 50 -10.45 -3.65 9.57
N LEU A 51 -10.06 -3.42 8.32
CA LEU A 51 -10.80 -2.63 7.36
C LEU A 51 -11.74 -3.54 6.55
N GLU A 52 -13.02 -3.22 6.57
CA GLU A 52 -14.07 -3.85 5.78
C GLU A 52 -14.43 -2.97 4.59
N LEU A 53 -14.38 -3.57 3.40
CA LEU A 53 -14.68 -2.95 2.13
C LEU A 53 -15.87 -3.67 1.49
N SER A 54 -17.06 -3.07 1.63
CA SER A 54 -18.30 -3.62 1.10
C SER A 54 -18.57 -3.04 -0.29
N PRO A 55 -18.46 -3.82 -1.37
CA PRO A 55 -18.68 -3.30 -2.72
C PRO A 55 -20.12 -2.78 -2.87
N LEU A 56 -20.29 -1.66 -3.58
CA LEU A 56 -21.63 -1.18 -3.95
C LEU A 56 -22.27 -2.06 -5.02
N ALA A 57 -21.45 -2.79 -5.78
CA ALA A 57 -21.87 -3.82 -6.72
C ALA A 57 -20.70 -4.80 -7.00
N ALA A 58 -20.79 -6.07 -6.59
CA ALA A 58 -19.69 -7.04 -6.72
C ALA A 58 -19.23 -7.32 -8.15
N HIS A 59 -20.10 -7.14 -9.15
CA HIS A 59 -19.74 -7.31 -10.56
C HIS A 59 -18.88 -6.16 -11.13
N LYS A 60 -18.68 -5.08 -10.37
CA LYS A 60 -17.82 -3.94 -10.72
C LYS A 60 -16.56 -3.94 -9.88
N SER A 61 -15.50 -3.31 -10.37
CA SER A 61 -14.32 -3.07 -9.58
C SER A 61 -14.59 -2.03 -8.47
N PHE A 62 -13.96 -2.27 -7.33
CA PHE A 62 -13.97 -1.39 -6.18
C PHE A 62 -12.55 -1.15 -5.69
N HIS A 63 -12.35 0.00 -5.03
CA HIS A 63 -11.02 0.53 -4.79
C HIS A 63 -10.84 0.94 -3.34
N LEU A 64 -9.67 0.66 -2.78
CA LEU A 64 -9.16 1.25 -1.55
C LEU A 64 -7.97 2.14 -1.90
N MET A 65 -7.91 3.35 -1.37
CA MET A 65 -6.82 4.28 -1.65
C MET A 65 -6.52 5.18 -0.45
N SER A 66 -5.32 5.73 -0.41
CA SER A 66 -5.01 6.80 0.55
C SER A 66 -5.75 8.09 0.20
N ALA A 67 -6.21 8.81 1.22
CA ALA A 67 -6.93 10.08 1.09
C ALA A 67 -6.02 11.19 0.55
N SER A 68 -4.73 11.09 0.89
CA SER A 68 -3.66 12.00 0.50
C SER A 68 -2.63 11.28 -0.37
N TYR A 69 -1.92 12.03 -1.19
CA TYR A 69 -0.72 11.53 -1.85
C TYR A 69 0.38 11.31 -0.81
N LEU A 70 1.14 10.24 -0.98
CA LEU A 70 2.35 9.99 -0.23
C LEU A 70 3.39 11.05 -0.62
N ARG A 71 4.08 11.57 0.37
CA ARG A 71 5.10 12.62 0.23
C ARG A 71 6.38 12.16 0.91
N ASP A 72 7.41 12.99 0.80
CA ASP A 72 8.73 12.77 1.39
C ASP A 72 9.32 11.43 0.96
N ILE A 73 9.26 11.10 -0.33
CA ILE A 73 9.71 9.81 -0.87
C ILE A 73 11.21 9.85 -1.14
N TYR A 74 11.90 8.77 -0.76
CA TYR A 74 13.36 8.61 -0.87
C TYR A 74 13.78 7.47 -1.78
N ALA A 75 12.83 6.76 -2.40
CA ALA A 75 13.11 5.61 -3.24
C ALA A 75 12.36 5.67 -4.57
N THR A 76 12.77 4.78 -5.48
CA THR A 76 12.02 4.36 -6.67
C THR A 76 11.52 2.91 -6.56
N ARG A 77 11.93 2.20 -5.51
CA ARG A 77 11.66 0.78 -5.27
C ARG A 77 10.74 0.62 -4.08
N PHE A 78 9.65 -0.12 -4.25
CA PHE A 78 8.62 -0.25 -3.23
C PHE A 78 8.13 -1.70 -3.08
N THR A 79 7.64 -2.02 -1.89
CA THR A 79 6.83 -3.21 -1.63
C THR A 79 5.52 -2.80 -0.99
N PHE A 80 4.39 -3.12 -1.63
CA PHE A 80 3.09 -3.13 -0.98
C PHE A 80 2.84 -4.51 -0.36
N LYS A 81 2.34 -4.54 0.89
CA LYS A 81 1.86 -5.74 1.56
C LYS A 81 0.53 -5.49 2.23
N ALA A 82 -0.31 -6.50 2.28
CA ALA A 82 -1.52 -6.52 3.08
C ALA A 82 -1.94 -7.96 3.34
N ARG A 83 -2.76 -8.16 4.38
CA ARG A 83 -3.53 -9.39 4.57
C ARG A 83 -4.94 -9.16 4.09
N VAL A 84 -5.45 -10.06 3.26
CA VAL A 84 -6.80 -9.95 2.69
C VAL A 84 -7.60 -11.21 2.98
N LYS A 85 -8.89 -11.05 3.20
CA LYS A 85 -9.87 -12.15 3.25
C LYS A 85 -10.98 -11.79 2.28
N LEU A 86 -11.04 -12.54 1.19
CA LEU A 86 -11.90 -12.28 0.04
C LEU A 86 -12.98 -13.36 -0.02
N PRO A 87 -14.27 -13.01 -0.06
CA PRO A 87 -15.36 -14.00 -0.13
C PRO A 87 -15.38 -14.77 -1.45
N PHE A 88 -14.77 -14.20 -2.50
CA PHE A 88 -14.78 -14.74 -3.86
C PHE A 88 -13.41 -14.64 -4.50
N ASP A 89 -13.20 -15.47 -5.53
CA ASP A 89 -12.08 -15.32 -6.46
C ASP A 89 -12.06 -13.88 -7.01
N ALA A 90 -10.89 -13.27 -7.03
CA ALA A 90 -10.74 -11.88 -7.40
C ALA A 90 -9.44 -11.64 -8.17
N GLU A 91 -9.49 -10.68 -9.09
CA GLU A 91 -8.31 -9.95 -9.52
C GLU A 91 -8.04 -8.82 -8.53
N VAL A 92 -6.84 -8.81 -7.96
CA VAL A 92 -6.34 -7.75 -7.09
C VAL A 92 -5.19 -7.06 -7.81
N GLU A 93 -5.35 -5.77 -8.03
CA GLU A 93 -4.40 -4.96 -8.77
C GLU A 93 -3.95 -3.77 -7.93
N LEU A 94 -2.64 -3.53 -7.92
CA LEU A 94 -2.05 -2.32 -7.38
C LEU A 94 -1.90 -1.32 -8.51
N LEU A 95 -2.56 -0.18 -8.35
CA LEU A 95 -2.41 0.99 -9.21
C LEU A 95 -1.66 2.08 -8.43
N THR A 96 -0.91 2.90 -9.15
CA THR A 96 -0.31 4.13 -8.62
C THR A 96 -0.81 5.32 -9.41
N ARG A 97 -1.09 6.41 -8.72
CA ARG A 97 -1.46 7.67 -9.36
C ARG A 97 -0.54 8.78 -8.90
N ASP A 98 0.15 9.41 -9.83
CA ASP A 98 0.99 10.55 -9.51
C ASP A 98 0.16 11.74 -9.04
N LYS A 99 0.74 12.50 -8.11
CA LYS A 99 0.22 13.79 -7.70
C LYS A 99 0.28 14.71 -8.92
N PRO A 100 -0.83 15.34 -9.33
CA PRO A 100 -0.76 16.29 -10.43
C PRO A 100 0.10 17.51 -10.02
N PRO A 101 0.77 18.16 -10.98
CA PRO A 101 1.42 19.45 -10.75
C PRO A 101 0.44 20.48 -10.17
N GLU A 102 0.96 21.43 -9.40
CA GLU A 102 0.16 22.53 -8.85
C GLU A 102 -0.49 23.34 -9.99
N GLY A 103 -1.77 23.70 -9.81
CA GLY A 103 -2.54 24.40 -10.85
C GLY A 103 -3.11 23.53 -11.97
N SER A 104 -2.80 22.22 -11.99
CA SER A 104 -3.39 21.31 -12.98
C SER A 104 -4.93 21.25 -12.83
N PRO A 105 -5.67 21.13 -13.95
CA PRO A 105 -7.11 20.95 -13.88
C PRO A 105 -7.47 19.66 -13.14
N PRO A 106 -8.67 19.57 -12.53
CA PRO A 106 -9.15 18.33 -11.92
C PRO A 106 -9.13 17.19 -12.94
N ALA A 107 -8.27 16.20 -12.73
CA ALA A 107 -8.21 15.05 -13.61
C ALA A 107 -9.48 14.19 -13.46
N ARG A 108 -10.10 13.88 -14.60
CA ARG A 108 -11.39 13.15 -14.69
C ARG A 108 -11.29 11.68 -14.26
N SER A 109 -10.12 11.06 -14.39
CA SER A 109 -9.91 9.67 -13.97
C SER A 109 -9.42 9.60 -12.53
N VAL A 110 -10.13 8.83 -11.71
CA VAL A 110 -9.61 8.39 -10.39
C VAL A 110 -8.57 7.29 -10.56
N LEU A 111 -8.59 6.59 -11.70
CA LEU A 111 -7.83 5.38 -11.96
C LEU A 111 -6.38 5.77 -12.27
N GLY A 112 -5.47 5.26 -11.45
CA GLY A 112 -4.03 5.35 -11.68
C GLY A 112 -3.57 4.35 -12.73
N GLU A 113 -2.26 4.21 -12.84
CA GLU A 113 -1.58 3.28 -13.74
C GLU A 113 -1.30 1.96 -13.01
N SER A 114 -1.48 0.84 -13.72
CA SER A 114 -1.25 -0.49 -13.15
C SER A 114 0.24 -0.78 -13.00
N VAL A 115 0.66 -1.14 -11.79
CA VAL A 115 2.05 -1.50 -11.50
C VAL A 115 2.21 -2.98 -11.15
N ALA A 116 1.14 -3.63 -10.68
CA ALA A 116 1.14 -5.07 -10.42
C ALA A 116 -0.29 -5.62 -10.36
N THR A 117 -0.48 -6.87 -10.80
CA THR A 117 -1.76 -7.57 -10.69
C THR A 117 -1.55 -9.00 -10.21
N ARG A 118 -2.54 -9.54 -9.49
CA ARG A 118 -2.56 -10.93 -9.05
C ARG A 118 -3.98 -11.44 -8.94
N GLN A 119 -4.20 -12.67 -9.38
CA GLN A 119 -5.43 -13.38 -9.11
C GLN A 119 -5.32 -14.10 -7.75
N LEU A 120 -6.34 -13.94 -6.92
CA LEU A 120 -6.46 -14.59 -5.62
C LEU A 120 -7.74 -15.43 -5.61
N ARG A 121 -7.66 -16.61 -4.99
CA ARG A 121 -8.85 -17.42 -4.74
C ARG A 121 -9.63 -16.85 -3.57
N GLY A 122 -10.95 -16.94 -3.62
CA GLY A 122 -11.81 -16.65 -2.49
C GLY A 122 -11.49 -17.60 -1.35
N SER A 123 -11.40 -17.07 -0.14
CA SER A 123 -11.13 -17.87 1.06
C SER A 123 -11.79 -17.26 2.28
N GLY A 124 -12.29 -18.15 3.15
CA GLY A 124 -12.68 -17.82 4.52
C GLY A 124 -11.49 -17.50 5.42
N ASP A 125 -10.26 -17.72 4.95
CA ASP A 125 -9.03 -17.46 5.69
C ASP A 125 -8.29 -16.23 5.17
N TRP A 126 -7.41 -15.69 6.02
CA TRP A 126 -6.52 -14.60 5.65
C TRP A 126 -5.44 -15.08 4.68
N GLN A 127 -5.20 -14.29 3.63
CA GLN A 127 -4.19 -14.51 2.62
C GLN A 127 -3.25 -13.31 2.55
N ASP A 128 -1.95 -13.57 2.44
CA ASP A 128 -0.95 -12.51 2.29
C ASP A 128 -0.86 -12.08 0.82
N VAL A 129 -0.91 -10.76 0.61
CA VAL A 129 -0.69 -10.13 -0.69
C VAL A 129 0.59 -9.32 -0.61
N ARG A 130 1.45 -9.49 -1.61
CA ARG A 130 2.70 -8.76 -1.77
C ARG A 130 2.87 -8.34 -3.23
N PHE A 131 3.17 -7.07 -3.44
CA PHE A 131 3.57 -6.52 -4.73
C PHE A 131 4.89 -5.79 -4.58
N ASP A 132 5.89 -6.19 -5.35
CA ASP A 132 7.13 -5.45 -5.52
C ASP A 132 7.02 -4.64 -6.82
N PHE A 133 7.25 -3.33 -6.75
CA PHE A 133 7.08 -2.44 -7.90
C PHE A 133 8.10 -1.30 -7.89
N TRP A 134 8.23 -0.67 -9.06
CA TRP A 134 9.15 0.42 -9.33
C TRP A 134 8.39 1.59 -9.92
N LEU A 135 8.78 2.81 -9.53
CA LEU A 135 8.30 4.04 -10.13
C LEU A 135 9.48 4.82 -10.72
N PRO A 136 9.28 5.55 -11.82
CA PRO A 136 10.34 6.38 -12.38
C PRO A 136 10.76 7.49 -11.38
N PRO A 137 12.01 7.94 -11.43
CA PRO A 137 12.43 9.12 -10.69
C PRO A 137 11.62 10.35 -11.16
N ALA A 138 11.32 11.26 -10.24
CA ALA A 138 10.64 12.49 -10.59
C ALA A 138 11.51 13.36 -11.51
N GLU A 139 10.91 13.92 -12.57
CA GLU A 139 11.57 14.95 -13.38
C GLU A 139 11.81 16.21 -12.53
N SER A 140 12.98 16.83 -12.72
CA SER A 140 13.33 18.08 -12.05
C SER A 140 12.86 19.29 -12.87
N PRO A 141 12.37 20.37 -12.24
CA PRO A 141 12.23 20.58 -10.80
C PRO A 141 10.95 19.97 -10.20
N ARG A 142 11.07 19.35 -9.01
CA ARG A 142 9.94 18.72 -8.29
C ARG A 142 9.44 19.54 -7.10
N LEU A 143 8.12 19.56 -6.88
CA LEU A 143 7.48 20.26 -5.75
C LEU A 143 6.54 19.32 -4.94
N PRO A 144 6.83 19.07 -3.64
CA PRO A 144 7.94 19.61 -2.84
C PRO A 144 9.30 19.04 -3.26
N PRO A 145 10.41 19.75 -2.97
CA PRO A 145 11.75 19.23 -3.18
C PRO A 145 11.96 17.99 -2.31
N GLY A 146 12.77 17.07 -2.79
CA GLY A 146 13.27 15.95 -2.02
C GLY A 146 14.53 15.39 -2.67
N PRO A 147 15.10 14.28 -2.19
CA PRO A 147 16.32 13.68 -2.72
C PRO A 147 16.28 13.47 -4.24
N GLU A 148 17.40 13.73 -4.90
CA GLU A 148 17.56 13.45 -6.32
C GLU A 148 17.32 11.96 -6.61
N GLY A 149 16.68 11.65 -7.75
CA GLY A 149 16.43 10.27 -8.16
C GLY A 149 15.30 9.54 -7.42
N ALA A 150 14.61 10.16 -6.45
CA ALA A 150 13.43 9.55 -5.83
C ALA A 150 12.16 9.73 -6.68
N ALA A 151 11.18 8.82 -6.49
CA ALA A 151 9.93 8.87 -7.22
C ALA A 151 9.10 10.13 -6.93
N HIS A 152 8.25 10.49 -7.89
CA HIS A 152 7.29 11.57 -7.72
C HIS A 152 6.24 11.21 -6.65
N PRO A 153 5.74 12.17 -5.84
CA PRO A 153 4.62 11.93 -4.93
C PRO A 153 3.47 11.23 -5.64
N PHE A 154 2.99 10.12 -5.07
CA PHE A 154 1.96 9.27 -5.68
C PHE A 154 0.94 8.77 -4.65
N ARG A 155 -0.17 8.23 -5.15
CA ARG A 155 -1.22 7.59 -4.35
C ARG A 155 -1.27 6.11 -4.71
N PRO A 156 -1.09 5.18 -3.74
CA PRO A 156 -1.37 3.78 -3.95
C PRO A 156 -2.89 3.56 -3.96
N ILE A 157 -3.36 2.74 -4.89
CA ILE A 157 -4.76 2.35 -5.03
C ILE A 157 -4.79 0.83 -5.20
N LEU A 158 -5.47 0.14 -4.29
CA LEU A 158 -5.76 -1.28 -4.42
C LEU A 158 -7.11 -1.43 -5.11
N ARG A 159 -7.11 -1.91 -6.36
CA ARG A 159 -8.32 -2.29 -7.10
C ARG A 159 -8.60 -3.76 -6.84
N ILE A 160 -9.85 -4.08 -6.53
CA ILE A 160 -10.34 -5.44 -6.37
C ILE A 160 -11.51 -5.63 -7.33
N GLN A 161 -11.51 -6.73 -8.08
CA GLN A 161 -12.60 -7.12 -8.95
C GLN A 161 -12.88 -8.61 -8.78
N TYR A 162 -14.08 -8.93 -8.29
CA TYR A 162 -14.49 -10.33 -8.17
C TYR A 162 -14.74 -10.96 -9.54
N ILE A 163 -14.34 -12.22 -9.67
CA ILE A 163 -14.44 -12.99 -10.90
C ILE A 163 -15.80 -13.70 -10.94
N GLY A 164 -16.51 -13.56 -12.08
CA GLY A 164 -17.75 -14.31 -12.35
C GLY A 164 -18.96 -13.92 -11.48
N LYS A 165 -18.94 -12.76 -10.82
CA LYS A 165 -20.03 -12.30 -9.94
C LYS A 165 -21.13 -11.56 -10.68
N ARG A 166 -22.37 -11.68 -10.16
CA ARG A 166 -23.57 -11.06 -10.74
C ARG A 166 -23.98 -9.82 -9.94
N LEU A 167 -24.93 -9.06 -10.49
CA LEU A 167 -25.60 -7.98 -9.79
C LEU A 167 -26.34 -8.55 -8.57
N GLY A 168 -26.08 -8.02 -7.37
CA GLY A 168 -26.74 -8.43 -6.12
C GLY A 168 -25.83 -9.12 -5.10
N ASP A 169 -24.69 -9.65 -5.53
CA ASP A 169 -23.63 -10.06 -4.60
C ASP A 169 -22.99 -8.78 -4.01
N ASP A 170 -22.87 -8.66 -2.69
CA ASP A 170 -22.25 -7.50 -2.02
C ASP A 170 -21.35 -7.89 -0.83
N GLU A 171 -20.87 -9.14 -0.84
CA GLU A 171 -20.04 -9.69 0.23
C GLU A 171 -18.75 -8.90 0.47
N ILE A 172 -18.42 -8.79 1.75
CA ILE A 172 -17.42 -7.87 2.29
C ILE A 172 -16.00 -8.43 2.11
N ALA A 173 -15.12 -7.66 1.47
CA ALA A 173 -13.69 -7.89 1.53
C ALA A 173 -13.13 -7.35 2.85
N ARG A 174 -12.25 -8.10 3.50
CA ARG A 174 -11.56 -7.65 4.72
C ARG A 174 -10.08 -7.50 4.46
N ILE A 175 -9.49 -6.45 5.00
CA ILE A 175 -8.08 -6.10 4.82
C ILE A 175 -7.49 -5.73 6.18
N SER A 176 -6.28 -6.20 6.46
CA SER A 176 -5.50 -5.86 7.66
C SER A 176 -4.00 -5.79 7.31
N ASP A 177 -3.19 -5.33 8.25
CA ASP A 177 -1.72 -5.27 8.18
C ASP A 177 -1.19 -4.64 6.88
N ILE A 178 -1.78 -3.52 6.45
CA ILE A 178 -1.35 -2.83 5.23
C ILE A 178 -0.01 -2.12 5.49
N ALA A 179 0.97 -2.40 4.64
CA ALA A 179 2.25 -1.70 4.64
C ALA A 179 2.65 -1.33 3.21
N LEU A 180 3.24 -0.15 3.05
CA LEU A 180 3.89 0.25 1.82
C LEU A 180 5.31 0.68 2.17
N ILE A 181 6.25 -0.19 1.85
CA ILE A 181 7.64 -0.05 2.24
C ILE A 181 8.39 0.52 1.06
N GLU A 182 9.05 1.67 1.25
CA GLU A 182 10.05 2.13 0.29
C GLU A 182 11.43 1.56 0.64
N TRP A 183 12.22 1.29 -0.39
CA TRP A 183 13.58 0.76 -0.28
C TRP A 183 14.55 1.79 -0.89
N PRO A 184 15.01 2.76 -0.09
CA PRO A 184 15.87 3.84 -0.58
C PRO A 184 17.26 3.30 -0.95
N PRO A 185 18.04 4.05 -1.76
CA PRO A 185 19.43 3.70 -2.04
C PRO A 185 20.32 3.64 -0.78
N GLU A 186 21.46 2.93 -0.86
CA GLU A 186 22.33 2.64 0.30
C GLU A 186 22.88 3.91 0.98
N ASP A 187 23.25 4.93 0.20
CA ASP A 187 23.74 6.22 0.70
C ASP A 187 22.71 6.94 1.58
N ILE A 188 21.43 6.86 1.21
CA ILE A 188 20.33 7.39 2.01
C ILE A 188 20.11 6.55 3.27
N GLN A 189 20.22 5.21 3.18
CA GLN A 189 20.07 4.33 4.35
C GLN A 189 21.13 4.59 5.42
N ASP A 190 22.34 4.95 4.99
CA ASP A 190 23.47 5.20 5.87
C ASP A 190 23.47 6.58 6.54
N ASP A 191 22.64 7.52 6.06
CA ASP A 191 22.49 8.85 6.64
C ASP A 191 22.03 8.78 8.10
N ARG A 192 22.95 9.15 9.01
CA ARG A 192 22.76 9.11 10.46
C ARG A 192 21.59 9.98 10.93
N GLY A 193 21.23 11.03 10.20
CA GLY A 193 20.12 11.91 10.55
C GLY A 193 18.75 11.25 10.46
N ILE A 194 18.63 10.20 9.63
CA ILE A 194 17.35 9.56 9.30
C ILE A 194 17.32 8.06 9.59
N ARG A 195 18.38 7.48 10.18
CA ARG A 195 18.43 6.03 10.53
C ARG A 195 17.24 5.53 11.36
N TRP A 196 16.67 6.38 12.21
CA TRP A 196 15.51 6.05 13.04
C TRP A 196 14.20 5.88 12.24
N TRP A 197 14.20 6.21 10.95
CA TRP A 197 13.04 6.04 10.07
C TRP A 197 12.84 4.60 9.58
N TRP A 198 13.88 3.78 9.66
CA TRP A 198 13.86 2.43 9.12
C TRP A 198 13.03 1.51 10.02
N THR A 199 11.95 0.96 9.46
CA THR A 199 10.99 0.11 10.18
C THR A 199 11.00 -1.33 9.70
N HIS A 200 11.68 -1.58 8.58
CA HIS A 200 11.72 -2.88 7.92
C HIS A 200 13.16 -3.20 7.49
N ALA A 201 13.48 -4.49 7.44
CA ALA A 201 14.71 -5.00 6.86
C ALA A 201 14.39 -6.21 5.98
N ARG A 202 15.14 -6.40 4.90
CA ARG A 202 15.13 -7.64 4.11
C ARG A 202 16.54 -8.04 3.69
N PRO A 203 16.82 -9.33 3.47
CA PRO A 203 18.12 -9.76 2.98
C PRO A 203 18.43 -9.15 1.61
N LEU A 204 19.71 -8.84 1.35
CA LEU A 204 20.14 -8.42 0.02
C LEU A 204 19.99 -9.57 -1.01
N PRO A 205 19.66 -9.27 -2.29
CA PRO A 205 19.62 -10.27 -3.34
C PRO A 205 20.94 -11.06 -3.41
N GLY A 206 20.86 -12.40 -3.42
CA GLY A 206 22.04 -13.28 -3.46
C GLY A 206 22.61 -13.67 -2.09
N ARG A 207 22.11 -13.11 -0.99
CA ARG A 207 22.37 -13.56 0.38
C ARG A 207 21.11 -14.15 0.98
N ALA A 208 20.68 -15.30 0.46
CA ALA A 208 19.75 -16.14 1.21
C ALA A 208 20.43 -16.44 2.55
N LEU A 209 19.73 -16.14 3.65
CA LEU A 209 20.17 -16.47 5.01
C LEU A 209 20.65 -17.92 5.01
N ALA A 210 21.95 -18.13 5.23
CA ALA A 210 22.45 -19.42 5.68
C ALA A 210 21.66 -19.72 6.96
N ARG A 211 20.68 -20.62 6.84
CA ARG A 211 19.97 -21.15 7.99
C ARG A 211 21.00 -21.88 8.83
N ASN A 212 21.32 -21.34 9.99
CA ASN A 212 21.84 -22.13 11.11
C ASN A 212 20.64 -22.61 11.92
#